data_AF-A0A645IYP1-F1
#
_entry.id   AF-A0A645IYP1-F1
#
_cell.length_a   1.000
_cell.length_b   1.000
_cell.length_c   1.000
_cell.angle_alpha   90.00
_cell.angle_beta   90.00
_cell.angle_gamma   90.00
#
_symmetry.space_group_name_H-M   'P 1'
#
loop_
_entity.id
_entity.type
_entity.pdbx_description
1 polymer ?
#
loop_
_entity_poly.entity_id
_entity_poly.type
_entity_poly.pdbx_seq_one_letter_code
_entity_poly.pdbx_strand_id
1 'polypeptide(L)'
;MYGDTITNSMRNTINETNRRRVIQEKYNQEHNIIPRTIQKSVRDILEISFKKDLPDQNKLSKKEKEELIVNMTKEMRNAAKLLEFEYAAILRDKIKQLSKE
;
A
#
# COMPACT_ATOMS: atom_id res chain seq x y z
N MET A 1 -1.40 22.11 3.27
CA MET A 1 -2.33 22.06 4.41
C MET A 1 -3.42 23.09 4.15
N TYR A 2 -4.69 22.71 4.22
CA TYR A 2 -5.80 23.65 4.16
C TYR A 2 -6.25 23.98 5.59
N GLY A 3 -6.44 25.25 5.88
CA GLY A 3 -6.88 25.73 7.19
C GLY A 3 -6.83 27.24 7.26
N ASP A 4 -7.81 27.84 7.93
CA ASP A 4 -7.99 29.30 7.96
C ASP A 4 -6.97 29.99 8.89
N THR A 5 -6.44 29.25 9.87
CA THR A 5 -5.44 29.76 10.81
C THR A 5 -4.32 28.76 11.05
N ILE A 6 -3.15 29.27 11.40
CA ILE A 6 -2.00 28.44 11.77
C ILE A 6 -2.06 28.17 13.27
N THR A 7 -2.40 26.92 13.64
CA THR A 7 -2.33 26.46 15.03
C THR A 7 -0.88 26.31 15.49
N ASN A 8 -0.64 26.28 16.80
CA ASN A 8 0.70 26.06 17.35
C ASN A 8 1.31 24.72 16.91
N SER A 9 0.51 23.66 16.83
CA SER A 9 0.96 22.35 16.34
C SER A 9 1.35 22.38 14.86
N MET A 10 0.59 23.10 14.03
CA MET A 10 0.96 23.32 12.63
C MET A 10 2.25 24.11 12.51
N ARG A 11 2.42 25.17 13.30
CA ARG A 11 3.64 25.97 13.32
C ARG A 11 4.87 25.13 13.65
N ASN A 12 4.79 24.30 14.69
CA ASN A 12 5.89 23.40 15.07
C ASN A 12 6.22 22.41 13.96
N THR A 13 5.20 21.82 13.34
CA THR A 13 5.35 20.85 12.24
C THR A 13 5.99 21.49 11.00
N ILE A 14 5.53 22.70 10.62
CA ILE A 14 6.07 23.45 9.49
C ILE A 14 7.53 23.83 9.75
N ASN A 15 7.84 24.32 10.96
CA ASN A 15 9.20 24.72 11.32
C ASN A 15 10.17 23.53 11.28
N GLU A 16 9.79 22.37 11.84
CA GLU A 16 10.66 21.19 11.82
C GLU A 16 10.81 20.62 10.40
N THR A 17 9.74 20.66 9.59
CA THR A 17 9.80 20.28 8.16
C THR A 17 10.78 21.17 7.39
N ASN A 18 10.71 22.49 7.60
CA ASN A 18 11.61 23.44 6.97
C ASN A 18 13.05 23.27 7.45
N ARG A 19 13.27 23.08 8.76
CA ARG A 19 14.60 22.82 9.33
C ARG A 19 15.26 21.60 8.70
N ARG A 20 14.52 20.49 8.57
CA ARG A 20 15.02 19.26 7.93
C ARG A 20 15.31 19.46 6.45
N ARG A 21 14.44 20.18 5.74
CA ARG A 21 14.60 20.44 4.30
C ARG A 21 15.89 21.20 4.00
N VAL A 22 16.20 22.23 4.77
CA VAL A 22 17.45 23.02 4.61
C VAL A 22 18.68 22.13 4.78
N ILE A 23 18.68 21.25 5.78
CA ILE A 23 19.79 20.31 6.00
C ILE A 23 19.94 19.34 4.82
N GLN A 24 18.82 18.80 4.33
CA GLN A 24 18.81 17.87 3.20
C GLN A 24 19.27 18.55 1.89
N GLU A 25 18.83 19.78 1.62
CA GLU A 25 19.25 20.54 0.44
C GLU A 25 20.74 20.86 0.47
N LYS A 26 21.25 21.30 1.63
CA LYS A 26 22.69 21.54 1.82
C LYS A 26 23.51 20.26 1.60
N TYR A 27 23.09 19.14 2.20
CA TYR A 27 23.73 17.85 2.00
C TYR A 27 23.70 17.44 0.51
N ASN A 28 22.56 17.59 -0.15
CA ASN A 28 22.44 17.25 -1.57
C ASN A 28 23.36 18.11 -2.45
N GLN A 29 23.51 19.41 -2.15
CA GLN A 29 24.43 20.30 -2.85
C GLN A 29 25.89 19.91 -2.62
N GLU A 30 26.29 19.65 -1.37
CA GLU A 30 27.66 19.24 -1.02
C GLU A 30 28.05 17.91 -1.65
N HIS A 31 27.08 17.00 -1.82
CA HIS A 31 27.30 15.66 -2.37
C HIS A 31 26.88 15.50 -3.84
N ASN A 32 26.49 16.58 -4.53
CA ASN A 32 25.99 16.55 -5.91
C ASN A 32 24.83 15.55 -6.14
N ILE A 33 23.96 15.38 -5.15
CA ILE A 33 22.81 14.46 -5.20
C ILE A 33 21.62 15.19 -5.83
N ILE A 34 21.11 14.66 -6.94
CA ILE A 34 19.87 15.12 -7.55
C ILE A 34 18.71 14.28 -6.97
N PRO A 35 17.74 14.89 -6.27
CA PRO A 35 16.60 14.15 -5.73
C PRO A 35 15.83 13.45 -6.84
N ARG A 36 15.62 12.14 -6.68
CA ARG A 36 14.82 11.32 -7.60
C ARG A 36 13.76 10.56 -6.82
N THR A 37 12.58 10.45 -7.40
CA THR A 37 11.51 9.62 -6.84
C THR A 37 11.96 8.16 -6.85
N ILE A 38 11.84 7.50 -5.70
CA ILE A 38 12.09 6.07 -5.59
C ILE A 38 11.04 5.32 -6.41
N GLN A 39 11.46 4.54 -7.39
CA GLN A 39 10.61 3.59 -8.10
C GLN A 39 10.78 2.22 -7.45
N LYS A 40 9.78 1.76 -6.71
CA LYS A 40 9.75 0.41 -6.12
C LYS A 40 8.66 -0.40 -6.78
N SER A 41 9.00 -1.59 -7.28
CA SER A 41 7.99 -2.53 -7.77
C SER A 41 7.26 -3.12 -6.56
N VAL A 42 5.94 -3.32 -6.68
CA VAL A 42 5.12 -3.89 -5.59
C VAL A 42 5.55 -5.34 -5.29
N ARG A 43 6.17 -6.02 -6.26
CA ARG A 43 6.65 -7.41 -6.15
C ARG A 43 7.87 -7.51 -5.23
N ASP A 44 8.79 -6.56 -5.28
CA ASP A 44 10.04 -6.61 -4.49
C ASP A 44 9.79 -6.50 -2.97
N ILE A 45 8.65 -5.92 -2.56
CA ILE A 45 8.23 -5.88 -1.15
C ILE A 45 7.64 -7.23 -0.72
N LEU A 46 7.01 -7.97 -1.64
CA LEU A 46 6.31 -9.23 -1.38
C LEU A 46 7.24 -10.45 -1.48
N GLU A 47 8.27 -10.43 -2.34
CA GLU A 47 9.19 -11.56 -2.56
C GLU A 47 10.04 -11.89 -1.34
N ILE A 48 10.24 -10.95 -0.41
CA ILE A 48 10.95 -11.22 0.85
C ILE A 48 10.11 -12.10 1.80
N SER A 49 8.78 -12.10 1.66
CA SER A 49 7.88 -12.71 2.66
C SER A 49 7.11 -13.94 2.18
N PHE A 50 6.89 -14.15 0.88
CA PHE A 50 6.04 -15.25 0.42
C PHE A 50 6.53 -15.94 -0.86
N LYS A 51 7.45 -16.89 -0.72
CA LYS A 51 7.50 -18.04 -1.64
C LYS A 51 6.49 -19.08 -1.16
N LYS A 52 5.30 -19.10 -1.78
CA LYS A 52 4.48 -20.32 -1.77
C LYS A 52 3.63 -20.40 -3.03
N ASP A 53 3.93 -21.43 -3.81
CA ASP A 53 3.24 -21.84 -5.04
C ASP A 53 1.73 -21.96 -4.80
N LEU A 54 0.93 -21.36 -5.68
CA LEU A 54 -0.52 -21.53 -5.70
C LEU A 54 -0.97 -21.86 -7.14
N PRO A 55 -1.87 -22.84 -7.31
CA PRO A 55 -2.17 -23.46 -8.60
C PRO A 55 -3.22 -22.70 -9.42
N ASP A 56 -3.26 -23.08 -10.70
CA ASP A 56 -3.93 -22.47 -11.86
C ASP A 56 -5.48 -22.37 -11.72
N GLN A 57 -6.05 -21.17 -11.91
CA GLN A 57 -7.46 -20.81 -11.64
C GLN A 57 -8.41 -20.99 -12.84
N ASN A 58 -7.92 -21.54 -13.96
CA ASN A 58 -8.56 -21.50 -15.28
C ASN A 58 -9.82 -22.38 -15.50
N LYS A 59 -10.57 -22.81 -14.47
CA LYS A 59 -11.70 -23.78 -14.63
C LYS A 59 -13.00 -23.49 -13.85
N LEU A 60 -13.30 -22.25 -13.47
CA LEU A 60 -14.54 -21.92 -12.74
C LEU A 60 -15.59 -21.23 -13.62
N SER A 61 -16.86 -21.64 -13.50
CA SER A 61 -18.01 -21.03 -14.17
C SER A 61 -18.31 -19.63 -13.61
N LYS A 62 -18.87 -18.71 -14.42
CA LYS A 62 -19.13 -17.31 -14.02
C LYS A 62 -19.96 -17.19 -12.73
N LYS A 63 -20.98 -18.04 -12.55
CA LYS A 63 -21.81 -18.06 -11.34
C LYS A 63 -21.05 -18.51 -10.10
N GLU A 64 -20.21 -19.55 -10.24
CA GLU A 64 -19.40 -20.08 -9.15
C GLU A 64 -18.31 -19.07 -8.74
N LYS A 65 -17.77 -18.31 -9.71
CA LYS A 65 -16.86 -17.19 -9.44
C LYS A 65 -17.54 -16.08 -8.63
N GLU A 66 -18.77 -15.70 -8.98
CA GLU A 66 -19.51 -14.67 -8.24
C GLU A 66 -19.79 -15.08 -6.79
N GLU A 67 -20.24 -16.31 -6.56
CA GLU A 67 -20.46 -16.83 -5.21
C GLU A 67 -19.15 -16.90 -4.40
N LEU A 68 -18.05 -17.33 -5.03
CA LEU A 68 -16.74 -17.37 -4.41
C LEU A 68 -16.25 -15.96 -4.04
N ILE A 69 -16.43 -14.97 -4.91
CA ILE A 69 -16.08 -13.57 -4.62
C ILE A 69 -16.87 -13.04 -3.43
N VAL A 70 -18.17 -13.35 -3.33
CA VAL A 70 -19.00 -12.93 -2.18
C VAL A 70 -18.47 -13.52 -0.88
N ASN A 71 -18.14 -14.80 -0.88
CA ASN A 71 -17.57 -15.48 0.30
C ASN A 71 -16.20 -14.91 0.69
N MET A 72 -15.29 -14.74 -0.28
CA MET A 72 -13.96 -14.15 -0.04
C MET A 72 -14.06 -12.70 0.44
N THR A 73 -15.03 -11.93 -0.03
CA THR A 73 -15.27 -10.55 0.42
C THR A 73 -15.72 -10.52 1.87
N LYS A 74 -16.54 -11.50 2.30
CA LYS A 74 -16.96 -11.66 3.69
C LYS A 74 -15.77 -12.00 4.59
N GLU A 75 -14.92 -12.93 4.15
CA GLU A 75 -13.69 -13.29 4.87
C GLU A 75 -12.71 -12.12 4.96
N MET A 76 -12.51 -11.36 3.88
CA MET A 76 -11.65 -10.18 3.85
C MET A 76 -12.12 -9.13 4.87
N ARG A 77 -13.43 -8.89 4.95
CA ARG A 77 -14.00 -7.96 5.93
C ARG A 77 -13.85 -8.44 7.36
N ASN A 78 -13.94 -9.75 7.61
CA ASN A 78 -13.69 -10.32 8.92
C ASN A 78 -12.21 -10.23 9.31
N ALA A 79 -11.30 -10.53 8.40
CA ALA A 79 -9.85 -10.35 8.59
C ALA A 79 -9.49 -8.90 8.92
N ALA A 80 -10.09 -7.94 8.20
CA ALA A 80 -9.92 -6.51 8.49
C ALA A 80 -10.45 -6.12 9.89
N LYS A 81 -11.56 -6.72 10.35
CA LYS A 81 -12.07 -6.52 11.72
C LYS A 81 -11.15 -7.11 12.79
N LEU A 82 -10.49 -8.23 12.48
CA LEU A 82 -9.53 -8.90 13.35
C LEU A 82 -8.13 -8.26 13.28
N LEU A 83 -7.96 -7.16 12.54
CA LEU A 83 -6.69 -6.45 12.32
C LEU A 83 -5.64 -7.29 11.56
N GLU A 84 -6.05 -8.36 10.88
CA GLU A 84 -5.21 -9.20 10.02
C GLU A 84 -5.12 -8.59 8.61
N PHE A 85 -4.47 -7.44 8.51
CA PHE A 85 -4.41 -6.67 7.27
C PHE A 85 -3.68 -7.38 6.13
N GLU A 86 -2.70 -8.22 6.44
CA GLU A 86 -1.97 -9.03 5.46
C GLU A 86 -2.89 -10.05 4.79
N TYR A 87 -3.68 -10.76 5.59
CA TYR A 87 -4.64 -11.74 5.09
C TYR A 87 -5.77 -11.06 4.29
N ALA A 88 -6.25 -9.90 4.76
CA ALA A 88 -7.22 -9.10 4.01
C ALA A 88 -6.66 -8.60 2.66
N ALA A 89 -5.38 -8.23 2.59
CA ALA A 89 -4.74 -7.80 1.34
C ALA A 89 -4.65 -8.95 0.32
N ILE A 90 -4.32 -10.16 0.79
CA ILE A 90 -4.28 -11.37 -0.07
C ILE A 90 -5.67 -11.66 -0.65
N LEU A 91 -6.72 -11.62 0.18
CA LEU A 91 -8.08 -11.87 -0.27
C LEU A 91 -8.54 -10.81 -1.28
N ARG A 92 -8.21 -9.53 -1.04
CA ARG A 92 -8.51 -8.43 -1.98
C ARG A 92 -7.88 -8.67 -3.35
N ASP A 93 -6.62 -9.09 -3.39
CA ASP A 93 -5.88 -9.25 -4.64
C ASP A 93 -6.35 -10.49 -5.40
N LYS A 94 -6.73 -11.58 -4.71
CA LYS A 94 -7.41 -12.73 -5.31
C LYS A 94 -8.78 -12.37 -5.87
N ILE A 95 -9.59 -11.59 -5.16
CA ILE A 95 -10.89 -11.10 -5.66
C ILE A 95 -10.68 -10.27 -6.94
N LYS A 96 -9.67 -9.41 -6.97
CA LYS A 96 -9.34 -8.62 -8.16
C LYS A 96 -8.96 -9.50 -9.35
N GLN A 97 -8.16 -10.54 -9.14
CA GLN A 97 -7.81 -11.49 -10.21
C GLN A 97 -9.05 -12.20 -10.75
N LEU A 98 -9.87 -12.76 -9.86
CA LEU A 98 -11.11 -13.47 -10.24
C LEU A 98 -12.13 -12.57 -10.95
N SER A 99 -12.19 -11.27 -10.61
CA SER A 99 -13.10 -10.30 -11.24
C SER A 99 -12.67 -9.83 -12.64
N LYS A 100 -11.40 -9.99 -12.99
CA LYS A 100 -10.82 -9.49 -14.25
C LYS A 100 -10.89 -10.51 -15.38
N GLU A 101 -11.21 -11.77 -15.06
CA GLU A 101 -11.37 -12.92 -15.97
C GLU A 101 -12.83 -13.34 -16.17
#